data_AF-A0A3D5JQM0-F1
#
_entry.id   AF-A0A3D5JQM0-F1
#
_cell.length_a   1.000
_cell.length_b   1.000
_cell.length_c   1.000
_cell.angle_alpha   90.00
_cell.angle_beta   90.00
_cell.angle_gamma   90.00
#
_symmetry.space_group_name_H-M   'P 1'
#
loop_
_entity.id
_entity.type
_entity.pdbx_description
1 polymer ?
#
loop_
_entity_poly.entity_id
_entity_poly.type
_entity_poly.pdbx_seq_one_letter_code
_entity_poly.pdbx_strand_id
1 'polypeptide(L)'
;MATATLLLPARSRFPAAALPEDVAKALGRAERSSVEGGERAQLQRHFQLQPAYWPAAALTRQLDVGDAGEAIWLRADPANVVPDMQGARMMGHGDTLRPDAEDVAQLLPALQPLFAGFGFVLDAPVPSRWYLRLPPGTTLPVFDTPDEVLGDDLFAHLPEGDAGRRWRALLTEAQVVLHTHDWNQQRSMQK
;
A
#
# COMPACT_ATOMS: atom_id res chain seq x y z
N MET A 1 26.14 25.88 7.45
CA MET A 1 24.74 26.32 7.22
C MET A 1 23.88 25.08 7.21
N ALA A 2 22.75 25.08 7.93
CA ALA A 2 21.83 23.95 7.90
C ALA A 2 21.12 23.91 6.53
N THR A 3 21.29 22.82 5.82
CA THR A 3 20.55 22.52 4.57
C THR A 3 19.35 21.66 4.92
N ALA A 4 18.15 22.13 4.52
CA ALA A 4 16.92 21.35 4.62
C ALA A 4 16.50 20.92 3.22
N THR A 5 16.17 19.64 3.06
CA THR A 5 15.59 19.09 1.83
C THR A 5 14.10 18.93 2.07
N LEU A 6 13.28 19.59 1.23
CA LEU A 6 11.82 19.46 1.27
C LEU A 6 11.35 18.57 0.13
N LEU A 7 10.69 17.47 0.47
CA LEU A 7 10.05 16.59 -0.51
C LEU A 7 8.59 17.03 -0.65
N LEU A 8 8.24 17.60 -1.81
CA LEU A 8 6.93 18.17 -2.07
C LEU A 8 6.15 17.31 -3.08
N PRO A 9 4.80 17.27 -3.00
CA PRO A 9 3.98 16.61 -4.01
C PRO A 9 4.09 17.30 -5.38
N ALA A 10 3.54 16.66 -6.41
CA ALA A 10 3.47 17.24 -7.76
C ALA A 10 2.79 18.63 -7.72
N ARG A 11 3.24 19.56 -8.57
CA ARG A 11 2.71 20.93 -8.65
C ARG A 11 1.19 20.97 -8.85
N SER A 12 0.63 19.99 -9.56
CA SER A 12 -0.82 19.85 -9.78
C SER A 12 -1.64 19.63 -8.51
N ARG A 13 -1.02 19.19 -7.40
CA ARG A 13 -1.68 19.01 -6.10
C ARG A 13 -1.70 20.28 -5.24
N PHE A 14 -0.98 21.33 -5.65
CA PHE A 14 -1.01 22.60 -4.93
C PHE A 14 -2.17 23.47 -5.42
N PRO A 15 -2.84 24.22 -4.52
CA PRO A 15 -3.83 25.20 -4.94
C PRO A 15 -3.18 26.24 -5.87
N ALA A 16 -3.98 26.77 -6.80
CA ALA A 16 -3.58 27.85 -7.70
C ALA A 16 -3.48 29.22 -6.97
N ALA A 17 -2.82 29.23 -5.83
CA ALA A 17 -2.54 30.41 -5.03
C ALA A 17 -1.18 31.00 -5.38
N ALA A 18 -1.07 32.31 -5.23
CA ALA A 18 0.23 32.99 -5.29
C ALA A 18 1.13 32.46 -4.16
N LEU A 19 2.39 32.20 -4.49
CA LEU A 19 3.38 31.84 -3.49
C LEU A 19 3.71 33.07 -2.61
N PRO A 20 4.02 32.89 -1.33
CA PRO A 20 4.61 33.94 -0.50
C PRO A 20 5.82 34.58 -1.18
N GLU A 21 6.01 35.89 -1.01
CA GLU A 21 6.99 36.69 -1.76
C GLU A 21 8.44 36.19 -1.55
N ASP A 22 8.76 35.79 -0.33
CA ASP A 22 10.04 35.21 0.07
C ASP A 22 10.29 33.86 -0.63
N VAL A 23 9.29 32.97 -0.66
CA VAL A 23 9.36 31.68 -1.36
C VAL A 23 9.49 31.90 -2.87
N ALA A 24 8.73 32.83 -3.44
CA ALA A 24 8.80 33.17 -4.86
C ALA A 24 10.19 33.71 -5.25
N LYS A 25 10.77 34.59 -4.44
CA LYS A 25 12.14 35.09 -4.63
C LYS A 25 13.19 33.98 -4.54
N ALA A 26 13.05 33.07 -3.57
CA ALA A 26 13.97 31.94 -3.42
C ALA A 26 13.88 30.99 -4.63
N LEU A 27 12.68 30.59 -5.05
CA LEU A 27 12.46 29.74 -6.21
C LEU A 27 12.86 30.42 -7.54
N GLY A 28 12.76 31.74 -7.62
CA GLY A 28 13.22 32.52 -8.77
C GLY A 28 14.75 32.52 -8.95
N ARG A 29 15.50 32.24 -7.87
CA ARG A 29 16.97 32.12 -7.88
C ARG A 29 17.47 30.68 -7.84
N ALA A 30 16.55 29.71 -7.73
CA ALA A 30 16.89 28.31 -7.62
C ALA A 30 17.39 27.75 -8.95
N GLU A 31 18.33 26.81 -8.87
CA GLU A 31 18.68 25.96 -9.99
C GLU A 31 17.54 24.98 -10.28
N ARG A 32 17.24 24.77 -11.56
CA ARG A 32 16.15 23.92 -12.00
C ARG A 32 16.72 22.69 -12.67
N SER A 33 16.31 21.52 -12.20
CA SER A 33 16.59 20.23 -12.83
C SER A 33 15.30 19.49 -13.11
N SER A 34 15.21 18.85 -14.27
CA SER A 34 14.18 17.84 -14.53
C SER A 34 14.72 16.48 -14.14
N VAL A 35 13.94 15.74 -13.35
CA VAL A 35 14.28 14.40 -12.88
C VAL A 35 13.03 13.53 -12.96
N GLU A 36 13.21 12.21 -12.92
CA GLU A 36 12.10 11.26 -12.90
C GLU A 36 11.12 11.55 -11.74
N GLY A 37 9.83 11.63 -12.05
CA GLY A 37 8.80 11.88 -11.06
C GLY A 37 8.51 10.65 -10.19
N GLY A 38 7.67 10.83 -9.18
CA GLY A 38 7.19 9.73 -8.33
C GLY A 38 7.93 9.61 -6.99
N GLU A 39 7.20 9.09 -5.99
CA GLU A 39 7.69 8.96 -4.61
C GLU A 39 8.95 8.11 -4.54
N ARG A 40 8.96 6.95 -5.20
CA ARG A 40 10.10 6.03 -5.20
C ARG A 40 11.36 6.68 -5.78
N ALA A 41 11.26 7.30 -6.96
CA ALA A 41 12.38 7.99 -7.59
C ALA A 41 12.87 9.18 -6.73
N GLN A 42 11.95 9.88 -6.06
CA GLN A 42 12.30 10.96 -5.14
C GLN A 42 13.05 10.45 -3.90
N LEU A 43 12.58 9.37 -3.26
CA LEU A 43 13.23 8.78 -2.10
C LEU A 43 14.63 8.23 -2.45
N GLN A 44 14.78 7.57 -3.60
CA GLN A 44 16.07 7.00 -4.03
C GLN A 44 17.17 8.05 -4.27
N ARG A 45 16.81 9.32 -4.51
CA ARG A 45 17.79 10.42 -4.61
C ARG A 45 18.41 10.80 -3.26
N HIS A 46 17.69 10.54 -2.18
CA HIS A 46 18.09 10.95 -0.84
C HIS A 46 18.50 9.77 0.04
N PHE A 47 18.01 8.56 -0.26
CA PHE A 47 18.28 7.34 0.49
C PHE A 47 18.89 6.29 -0.41
N GLN A 48 20.12 5.89 -0.08
CA GLN A 48 20.83 4.80 -0.75
C GLN A 48 20.68 3.54 0.09
N LEU A 49 19.71 2.70 -0.28
CA LEU A 49 19.46 1.44 0.41
C LEU A 49 20.37 0.34 -0.14
N GLN A 50 20.87 -0.52 0.75
CA GLN A 50 21.54 -1.76 0.38
C GLN A 50 20.82 -2.93 1.06
N PRO A 51 20.21 -3.86 0.29
CA PRO A 51 20.10 -3.89 -1.17
C PRO A 51 19.18 -2.78 -1.72
N ALA A 52 19.27 -2.48 -3.02
CA ALA A 52 18.58 -1.35 -3.66
C ALA A 52 17.07 -1.58 -3.91
N TYR A 53 16.35 -2.10 -2.93
CA TYR A 53 14.89 -2.15 -2.91
C TYR A 53 14.36 -1.42 -1.68
N TRP A 54 13.11 -0.94 -1.76
CA TRP A 54 12.47 -0.21 -0.68
C TRP A 54 11.61 -1.19 0.15
N PRO A 55 11.99 -1.54 1.39
CA PRO A 55 11.24 -2.49 2.21
C PRO A 55 10.05 -1.78 2.90
N ALA A 56 9.09 -1.29 2.10
CA ALA A 56 8.01 -0.43 2.58
C ALA A 56 7.22 -1.07 3.74
N ALA A 57 6.93 -2.37 3.63
CA ALA A 57 6.24 -3.13 4.67
C ALA A 57 7.04 -3.20 5.99
N ALA A 58 8.33 -3.51 5.93
CA ALA A 58 9.16 -3.62 7.13
C ALA A 58 9.37 -2.25 7.80
N LEU A 59 9.55 -1.18 7.01
CA LEU A 59 9.75 0.17 7.54
C LEU A 59 8.47 0.74 8.15
N THR A 60 7.32 0.52 7.52
CA THR A 60 6.03 0.91 8.12
C THR A 60 5.66 0.04 9.32
N ARG A 61 6.01 -1.25 9.34
CA ARG A 61 5.90 -2.11 10.52
C ARG A 61 6.77 -1.62 11.69
N GLN A 62 8.01 -1.23 11.40
CA GLN A 62 8.91 -0.69 12.41
C GLN A 62 8.39 0.63 12.99
N LEU A 63 7.72 1.45 12.16
CA LEU A 63 7.07 2.67 12.62
C LEU A 63 5.85 2.38 13.52
N ASP A 64 4.99 1.45 13.09
CA ASP A 64 3.69 1.21 13.74
C ASP A 64 3.80 0.36 15.01
N VAL A 65 4.74 -0.59 15.05
CA VAL A 65 4.86 -1.57 16.15
C VAL A 65 6.28 -1.66 16.72
N GLY A 66 7.30 -1.50 15.89
CA GLY A 66 8.70 -1.51 16.33
C GLY A 66 9.37 -2.89 16.37
N ASP A 67 8.75 -3.91 15.79
CA ASP A 67 9.18 -5.32 15.82
C ASP A 67 9.49 -5.91 14.42
N ALA A 68 9.76 -5.07 13.42
CA ALA A 68 9.97 -5.57 12.06
C ALA A 68 11.12 -6.60 11.98
N GLY A 69 12.21 -6.33 12.71
CA GLY A 69 13.33 -7.24 12.88
C GLY A 69 13.91 -7.74 11.55
N GLU A 70 14.22 -9.03 11.48
CA GLU A 70 14.74 -9.71 10.28
C GLU A 70 13.65 -10.47 9.51
N ALA A 71 12.38 -10.29 9.87
CA ALA A 71 11.29 -10.99 9.21
C ALA A 71 10.98 -10.41 7.82
N ILE A 72 10.41 -11.25 6.96
CA ILE A 72 9.95 -10.82 5.64
C ILE A 72 8.50 -10.34 5.79
N TRP A 73 8.27 -9.08 5.44
CA TRP A 73 6.97 -8.42 5.57
C TRP A 73 6.41 -8.02 4.22
N LEU A 74 5.10 -8.19 4.06
CA LEU A 74 4.32 -7.57 2.99
C LEU A 74 3.22 -6.68 3.58
N ARG A 75 2.80 -5.68 2.82
CA ARG A 75 1.57 -4.95 3.08
C ARG A 75 0.39 -5.76 2.54
N ALA A 76 -0.66 -5.86 3.35
CA ALA A 76 -1.90 -6.56 3.04
C ALA A 76 -3.09 -5.61 3.19
N ASP A 77 -2.93 -4.39 2.68
CA ASP A 77 -3.83 -3.28 2.95
C ASP A 77 -5.27 -3.56 2.51
N PRO A 78 -6.28 -3.12 3.28
CA PRO A 78 -7.66 -3.20 2.85
C PRO A 78 -7.86 -2.49 1.51
N ALA A 79 -8.55 -3.14 0.58
CA ALA A 79 -8.87 -2.60 -0.74
C ALA A 79 -10.37 -2.75 -1.04
N ASN A 80 -10.95 -1.79 -1.75
CA ASN A 80 -12.30 -1.89 -2.30
C ASN A 80 -12.19 -2.20 -3.79
N VAL A 81 -12.81 -3.29 -4.20
CA VAL A 81 -12.81 -3.78 -5.58
C VAL A 81 -14.26 -3.97 -5.99
N VAL A 82 -14.61 -3.46 -7.16
CA VAL A 82 -15.98 -3.54 -7.70
C VAL A 82 -15.97 -4.37 -8.98
N PRO A 83 -16.88 -5.34 -9.14
CA PRO A 83 -17.05 -6.05 -10.40
C PRO A 83 -17.35 -5.07 -11.54
N ASP A 84 -16.63 -5.22 -12.65
CA ASP A 84 -16.82 -4.46 -13.89
C ASP A 84 -17.14 -5.45 -15.03
N MET A 85 -17.66 -4.96 -16.16
CA MET A 85 -18.03 -5.78 -17.33
C MET A 85 -16.87 -6.65 -17.85
N GLN A 86 -15.62 -6.25 -17.59
CA GLN A 86 -14.40 -6.90 -18.09
C GLN A 86 -13.54 -7.54 -17.00
N GLY A 87 -13.85 -7.36 -15.72
CA GLY A 87 -12.95 -7.78 -14.64
C GLY A 87 -13.34 -7.23 -13.27
N ALA A 88 -12.36 -6.89 -12.45
CA ALA A 88 -12.56 -6.39 -11.09
C ALA A 88 -11.74 -5.11 -10.87
N ARG A 89 -12.42 -3.96 -10.85
CA ARG A 89 -11.76 -2.66 -10.80
C ARG A 89 -11.41 -2.25 -9.36
N MET A 90 -10.16 -1.88 -9.10
CA MET A 90 -9.78 -1.34 -7.79
C MET A 90 -10.26 0.11 -7.64
N MET A 91 -11.10 0.37 -6.64
CA MET A 91 -11.70 1.69 -6.40
C MET A 91 -11.00 2.48 -5.29
N GLY A 92 -10.25 1.81 -4.42
CA GLY A 92 -9.50 2.44 -3.34
C GLY A 92 -8.74 1.44 -2.48
N HIS A 93 -7.78 1.95 -1.70
CA HIS A 93 -6.95 1.15 -0.81
C HIS A 93 -6.55 1.94 0.45
N GLY A 94 -6.26 1.24 1.53
CA GLY A 94 -5.75 1.82 2.78
C GLY A 94 -6.59 2.98 3.31
N ASP A 95 -5.96 4.14 3.52
CA ASP A 95 -6.59 5.32 4.13
C ASP A 95 -7.75 5.89 3.31
N THR A 96 -7.80 5.65 1.98
CA THR A 96 -8.90 6.17 1.15
C THR A 96 -10.24 5.52 1.49
N LEU A 97 -10.20 4.32 2.09
CA LEU A 97 -11.40 3.59 2.53
C LEU A 97 -11.89 4.05 3.90
N ARG A 98 -11.08 4.83 4.63
CA ARG A 98 -11.32 5.26 6.02
C ARG A 98 -11.72 4.09 6.93
N PRO A 99 -10.96 2.97 6.94
CA PRO A 99 -11.25 1.88 7.84
C PRO A 99 -11.00 2.32 9.28
N ASP A 100 -11.76 1.76 10.22
CA ASP A 100 -11.63 2.06 11.64
C ASP A 100 -11.27 0.83 12.49
N ALA A 101 -11.19 1.00 13.80
CA ALA A 101 -10.85 -0.09 14.71
C ALA A 101 -11.92 -1.19 14.75
N GLU A 102 -13.19 -0.86 14.49
CA GLU A 102 -14.28 -1.82 14.46
C GLU A 102 -14.19 -2.70 13.21
N ASP A 103 -13.84 -2.12 12.06
CA ASP A 103 -13.51 -2.87 10.85
C ASP A 103 -12.45 -3.95 11.10
N VAL A 104 -11.38 -3.58 11.80
CA VAL A 104 -10.30 -4.53 12.13
C VAL A 104 -10.81 -5.61 13.08
N ALA A 105 -11.52 -5.22 14.14
CA ALA A 105 -12.03 -6.16 15.14
C ALA A 105 -12.99 -7.20 14.54
N GLN A 106 -13.74 -6.83 13.51
CA GLN A 106 -14.69 -7.72 12.82
C GLN A 106 -14.00 -8.59 11.76
N LEU A 107 -13.16 -7.99 10.89
CA LEU A 107 -12.64 -8.67 9.71
C LEU A 107 -11.34 -9.44 9.96
N LEU A 108 -10.47 -8.97 10.85
CA LEU A 108 -9.18 -9.61 11.10
C LEU A 108 -9.32 -11.05 11.62
N PRO A 109 -10.20 -11.37 12.60
CA PRO A 109 -10.36 -12.73 13.09
C PRO A 109 -10.88 -13.71 12.02
N ALA A 110 -11.69 -13.23 11.07
CA ALA A 110 -12.18 -14.05 9.97
C ALA A 110 -11.08 -14.40 8.95
N LEU A 111 -10.11 -13.50 8.78
CA LEU A 111 -9.02 -13.67 7.83
C LEU A 111 -7.81 -14.40 8.42
N GLN A 112 -7.51 -14.26 9.71
CA GLN A 112 -6.34 -14.88 10.33
C GLN A 112 -6.21 -16.40 10.07
N PRO A 113 -7.28 -17.22 10.21
CA PRO A 113 -7.20 -18.65 9.90
C PRO A 113 -6.87 -18.94 8.44
N LEU A 114 -7.43 -18.16 7.51
CA LEU A 114 -7.15 -18.27 6.08
C LEU A 114 -5.66 -18.03 5.82
N PHE A 115 -5.11 -16.90 6.24
CA PHE A 115 -3.70 -16.58 6.02
C PHE A 115 -2.76 -17.57 6.74
N ALA A 116 -3.15 -18.07 7.92
CA ALA A 116 -2.41 -19.12 8.63
C ALA A 116 -2.39 -20.45 7.85
N GLY A 117 -3.46 -20.78 7.12
CA GLY A 117 -3.49 -21.93 6.20
C GLY A 117 -2.46 -21.81 5.06
N PHE A 118 -2.13 -20.58 4.67
CA PHE A 118 -1.01 -20.29 3.76
C PHE A 118 0.31 -20.12 4.51
N GLY A 119 0.43 -20.43 5.80
CA GLY A 119 1.66 -20.31 6.57
C GLY A 119 2.10 -18.87 6.84
N PHE A 120 1.18 -17.91 6.76
CA PHE A 120 1.45 -16.49 6.97
C PHE A 120 0.79 -15.98 8.25
N VAL A 121 1.37 -14.95 8.86
CA VAL A 121 0.77 -14.29 10.04
C VAL A 121 0.25 -12.92 9.63
N LEU A 122 -1.07 -12.75 9.67
CA LEU A 122 -1.73 -11.48 9.38
C LEU A 122 -1.91 -10.67 10.67
N ASP A 123 -1.52 -9.40 10.61
CA ASP A 123 -1.66 -8.43 11.71
C ASP A 123 -2.09 -7.05 11.20
N ALA A 124 -2.82 -6.29 12.00
CA ALA A 124 -3.43 -5.02 11.61
C ALA A 124 -3.38 -3.97 12.75
N PRO A 125 -2.18 -3.48 13.11
CA PRO A 125 -2.01 -2.49 14.18
C PRO A 125 -2.61 -1.13 13.81
N VAL A 126 -2.72 -0.84 12.51
CA VAL A 126 -3.35 0.38 11.97
C VAL A 126 -4.47 -0.05 11.03
N PRO A 127 -5.70 0.47 11.16
CA PRO A 127 -6.84 0.03 10.35
C PRO A 127 -6.63 0.05 8.84
N SER A 128 -5.86 1.02 8.35
CA SER A 128 -5.54 1.19 6.93
C SER A 128 -4.23 0.54 6.50
N ARG A 129 -3.45 -0.02 7.42
CA ARG A 129 -2.14 -0.64 7.13
C ARG A 129 -2.01 -2.00 7.81
N TRP A 130 -2.21 -3.03 7.00
CA TRP A 130 -2.15 -4.41 7.48
C TRP A 130 -0.85 -5.04 7.00
N TYR A 131 -0.37 -6.00 7.78
CA TYR A 131 0.94 -6.61 7.62
C TYR A 131 0.82 -8.11 7.54
N LEU A 132 1.55 -8.68 6.60
CA LEU A 132 1.71 -10.11 6.46
C LEU A 132 3.16 -10.50 6.76
N ARG A 133 3.36 -11.25 7.83
CA ARG A 133 4.65 -11.86 8.15
C ARG A 133 4.78 -13.19 7.43
N LEU A 134 5.89 -13.35 6.72
CA LEU A 134 6.17 -14.50 5.88
C LEU A 134 7.25 -15.39 6.52
N PRO A 135 7.23 -16.70 6.26
CA PRO A 135 8.32 -17.59 6.64
C PRO A 135 9.66 -17.15 6.03
N PRO A 136 10.78 -17.34 6.74
CA PRO A 136 12.11 -17.13 6.17
C PRO A 136 12.30 -17.91 4.86
N GLY A 137 12.98 -17.30 3.89
CA GLY A 137 13.23 -17.92 2.57
C GLY A 137 12.05 -17.89 1.60
N THR A 138 10.93 -17.24 1.96
CA THR A 138 9.82 -17.02 1.02
C THR A 138 10.30 -16.18 -0.17
N THR A 139 10.22 -16.75 -1.37
CA THR A 139 10.50 -16.03 -2.61
C THR A 139 9.26 -15.24 -3.01
N LEU A 140 9.41 -13.92 -3.12
CA LEU A 140 8.34 -13.01 -3.49
C LEU A 140 8.37 -12.73 -5.00
N PRO A 141 7.21 -12.76 -5.68
CA PRO A 141 7.12 -12.17 -7.01
C PRO A 141 7.24 -10.65 -6.91
N VAL A 142 7.38 -10.00 -8.07
CA VAL A 142 7.20 -8.55 -8.15
C VAL A 142 5.70 -8.26 -8.07
N PHE A 143 5.34 -7.32 -7.20
CA PHE A 143 3.98 -6.81 -7.09
C PHE A 143 3.95 -5.38 -7.59
N ASP A 144 2.90 -5.06 -8.34
CA ASP A 144 2.56 -3.68 -8.63
C ASP A 144 2.05 -3.01 -7.34
N THR A 145 2.33 -1.72 -7.23
CA THR A 145 1.90 -0.92 -6.08
C THR A 145 0.39 -0.66 -6.12
N PRO A 146 -0.29 -0.51 -4.97
CA PRO A 146 -1.72 -0.19 -4.96
C PRO A 146 -2.09 1.07 -5.76
N ASP A 147 -1.17 2.04 -5.86
CA ASP A 147 -1.38 3.25 -6.67
C ASP A 147 -1.29 3.00 -8.19
N GLU A 148 -0.51 2.00 -8.63
CA GLU A 148 -0.47 1.57 -10.03
C GLU A 148 -1.74 0.80 -10.43
N VAL A 149 -2.33 0.05 -9.49
CA VAL A 149 -3.54 -0.74 -9.71
C VAL A 149 -4.83 0.09 -9.59
N LEU A 150 -4.77 1.26 -8.93
CA LEU A 150 -5.93 2.09 -8.67
C LEU A 150 -6.65 2.50 -9.96
N GLY A 151 -7.91 2.09 -10.10
CA GLY A 151 -8.74 2.36 -11.26
C GLY A 151 -8.59 1.36 -12.40
N ASP A 152 -7.69 0.39 -12.33
CA ASP A 152 -7.48 -0.66 -13.35
C ASP A 152 -8.06 -2.02 -12.90
N ASP A 153 -8.02 -3.01 -13.79
CA ASP A 153 -8.42 -4.40 -13.49
C ASP A 153 -7.39 -5.10 -12.60
N LEU A 154 -7.79 -5.40 -11.36
CA LEU A 154 -6.94 -6.04 -10.35
C LEU A 154 -6.28 -7.32 -10.85
N PHE A 155 -6.98 -8.13 -11.65
CA PHE A 155 -6.45 -9.41 -12.11
C PHE A 155 -5.30 -9.27 -13.11
N ALA A 156 -5.22 -8.16 -13.85
CA ALA A 156 -4.12 -7.86 -14.77
C ALA A 156 -2.79 -7.56 -14.05
N HIS A 157 -2.86 -7.16 -12.77
CA HIS A 157 -1.70 -6.81 -11.95
C HIS A 157 -1.26 -7.94 -11.01
N LEU A 158 -1.93 -9.10 -11.05
CA LEU A 158 -1.55 -10.22 -10.20
C LEU A 158 -0.33 -10.94 -10.78
N PRO A 159 0.61 -11.36 -9.92
CA PRO A 159 1.83 -12.00 -10.36
C PRO A 159 1.55 -13.27 -11.18
N GLU A 160 2.27 -13.40 -12.28
CA GLU A 160 2.22 -14.55 -13.16
C GLU A 160 3.06 -15.73 -12.65
N GLY A 161 2.97 -16.86 -13.38
CA GLY A 161 3.77 -18.05 -13.11
C GLY A 161 3.41 -18.77 -11.81
N ASP A 162 4.26 -19.72 -11.44
CA ASP A 162 4.05 -20.58 -10.27
C ASP A 162 4.20 -19.83 -8.95
N ALA A 163 5.11 -18.85 -8.89
CA ALA A 163 5.26 -17.97 -7.73
C ALA A 163 3.97 -17.18 -7.46
N GLY A 164 3.31 -16.68 -8.53
CA GLY A 164 2.07 -15.92 -8.41
C GLY A 164 0.81 -16.76 -8.15
N ARG A 165 0.82 -18.06 -8.48
CA ARG A 165 -0.33 -18.97 -8.29
C ARG A 165 -0.81 -18.99 -6.83
N ARG A 166 0.11 -19.05 -5.87
CA ARG A 166 -0.19 -19.04 -4.43
C ARG A 166 -0.86 -17.75 -4.00
N TRP A 167 -0.40 -16.61 -4.51
CA TRP A 167 -0.94 -15.28 -4.18
C TRP A 167 -2.33 -15.08 -4.78
N ARG A 168 -2.55 -15.55 -6.01
CA ARG A 168 -3.87 -15.54 -6.66
C ARG A 168 -4.88 -16.39 -5.87
N ALA A 169 -4.49 -17.60 -5.44
CA ALA A 169 -5.35 -18.44 -4.62
C ALA A 169 -5.71 -17.76 -3.28
N LEU A 170 -4.71 -17.24 -2.56
CA LEU A 170 -4.92 -16.51 -1.31
C LEU A 170 -5.86 -15.31 -1.49
N LEU A 171 -5.66 -14.51 -2.54
CA LEU A 171 -6.51 -13.36 -2.83
C LEU A 171 -7.95 -13.78 -3.12
N THR A 172 -8.16 -14.81 -3.95
CA THR A 172 -9.50 -15.32 -4.26
C THR A 172 -10.22 -15.82 -3.01
N GLU A 173 -9.53 -16.58 -2.16
CA GLU A 173 -10.11 -17.07 -0.90
C GLU A 173 -10.43 -15.91 0.05
N ALA A 174 -9.55 -14.92 0.16
CA ALA A 174 -9.79 -13.72 0.98
C ALA A 174 -11.00 -12.92 0.45
N GLN A 175 -11.15 -12.79 -0.87
CA GLN A 175 -12.31 -12.15 -1.49
C GLN A 175 -13.62 -12.88 -1.16
N VAL A 176 -13.63 -14.21 -1.20
CA VAL A 176 -14.83 -15.00 -0.84
C VAL A 176 -15.21 -14.78 0.62
N VAL A 177 -14.23 -14.83 1.54
CA VAL A 177 -14.47 -14.58 2.97
C VAL A 177 -15.00 -13.15 3.17
N LEU A 178 -14.34 -12.15 2.60
CA LEU A 178 -14.73 -10.75 2.77
C LEU A 178 -16.08 -10.41 2.14
N HIS A 179 -16.42 -11.01 1.00
CA HIS A 179 -17.69 -10.76 0.32
C HIS A 179 -18.88 -11.38 1.07
N THR A 180 -18.68 -12.53 1.69
CA THR A 180 -19.73 -13.22 2.46
C THR A 180 -19.83 -12.74 3.91
N HIS A 181 -18.87 -11.94 4.40
CA HIS A 181 -18.85 -11.46 5.77
C HIS A 181 -19.96 -10.44 6.07
N ASP A 182 -20.76 -10.70 7.12
CA ASP A 182 -21.90 -9.87 7.52
C ASP A 182 -21.52 -8.40 7.74
N TRP A 183 -20.34 -8.13 8.32
CA TRP A 183 -19.83 -6.77 8.50
C TRP A 183 -19.70 -5.98 7.18
N ASN A 184 -19.15 -6.61 6.14
CA ASN A 184 -19.05 -5.95 4.83
C ASN A 184 -20.42 -5.79 4.16
N GLN A 185 -21.34 -6.74 4.37
CA GLN A 185 -22.72 -6.59 3.91
C GLN A 185 -23.38 -5.36 4.56
N GLN A 186 -23.26 -5.21 5.87
CA GLN A 186 -23.79 -4.06 6.61
C GLN A 186 -23.20 -2.73 6.13
N ARG A 187 -21.88 -2.67 5.90
CA ARG A 187 -21.21 -1.48 5.36
C ARG A 187 -21.64 -1.14 3.95
N SER A 188 -21.93 -2.14 3.12
CA SER A 188 -22.41 -1.92 1.75
C SER A 188 -23.82 -1.33 1.70
N MET A 189 -24.68 -1.69 2.67
CA MET A 189 -26.03 -1.15 2.81
C MET A 189 -26.08 0.28 3.37
N GLN A 190 -24.99 0.74 4.00
CA GLN A 190 -24.86 2.07 4.60
C GLN A 190 -24.20 3.11 3.68
N LYS A 191 -23.70 2.68 2.51
CA LYS A 191 -23.16 3.56 1.46
C LYS A 191 -24.27 4.13 0.59
#